data_AF-A0A2T4DW14-F1
#
_entry.id   AF-A0A2T4DW14-F1
#
_cell.length_a   1.000
_cell.length_b   1.000
_cell.length_c   1.000
_cell.angle_alpha   90.00
_cell.angle_beta   90.00
_cell.angle_gamma   90.00
#
_symmetry.space_group_name_H-M   'P 1'
#
loop_
_entity.id
_entity.type
_entity.pdbx_description
1 polymer ?
#
loop_
_entity_poly.entity_id
_entity_poly.type
_entity_poly.pdbx_seq_one_letter_code
_entity_poly.pdbx_strand_id
1 'polypeptide(L)'
;MEYRQRKPGSVRLTEEQYDEMERLGIDNESAYVKHKLNGAQQHLQVLRNDSESEQGLSDKRTAPQTEISGHYASSSEAVQLQDQLAIQKLSLENDQLKHKLEELSRSREEALDGIHGQVSNLLRDELLKRDFEAVKKDNAALLKEIEKLEKALEKSEDTLDEKSAEIDELIKKLSMIELGKALLPGAISGLASKYPKEMQGLASTLGSLSGEEMKQLLPANSLSEEQQNLLHIAEYFKELFNDEQFEQVVQLIAQLGEQTKEDESMIGKVSYYLTQMSKIRKTKQPAVSNQQQAVNTI
;
A
#
# COMPACT_ATOMS: atom_id res chain seq x y z
N MET A 1 -22.67 22.63 20.13
CA MET A 1 -22.43 21.45 19.27
C MET A 1 -20.98 21.50 18.82
N GLU A 2 -20.04 21.21 19.73
CA GLU A 2 -18.62 21.18 19.39
C GLU A 2 -18.28 19.83 18.78
N TYR A 3 -17.90 19.84 17.50
CA TYR A 3 -17.36 18.68 16.81
C TYR A 3 -15.95 18.40 17.35
N ARG A 4 -15.84 17.57 18.41
CA ARG A 4 -14.54 17.12 18.92
C ARG A 4 -13.83 16.26 17.86
N GLN A 5 -12.56 16.58 17.60
CA GLN A 5 -11.74 15.95 16.56
C GLN A 5 -11.50 14.47 16.89
N ARG A 6 -12.08 13.60 16.05
CA ARG A 6 -12.05 12.15 16.21
C ARG A 6 -10.65 11.62 15.87
N LYS A 7 -9.95 11.04 16.84
CA LYS A 7 -8.68 10.37 16.60
C LYS A 7 -8.91 9.03 15.91
N PRO A 8 -8.27 8.73 14.77
CA PRO A 8 -8.40 7.44 14.11
C PRO A 8 -7.83 6.33 15.02
N GLY A 9 -8.60 5.25 15.22
CA GLY A 9 -8.25 4.14 16.12
C GLY A 9 -8.83 4.22 17.53
N SER A 10 -9.61 5.27 17.88
CA SER A 10 -10.32 5.35 19.15
C SER A 10 -11.62 4.52 19.16
N VAL A 11 -11.95 3.95 20.33
CA VAL A 11 -13.20 3.24 20.56
C VAL A 11 -14.36 4.23 20.48
N ARG A 12 -15.41 3.89 19.72
CA ARG A 12 -16.61 4.73 19.58
C ARG A 12 -17.42 4.68 20.88
N LEU A 13 -17.49 5.81 21.59
CA LEU A 13 -18.35 5.99 22.76
C LEU A 13 -19.67 6.67 22.37
N THR A 14 -20.74 6.40 23.11
CA THR A 14 -22.02 7.10 22.99
C THR A 14 -21.95 8.48 23.67
N GLU A 15 -22.87 9.38 23.34
CA GLU A 15 -22.89 10.75 23.90
C GLU A 15 -23.01 10.74 25.43
N GLU A 16 -23.87 9.86 25.98
CA GLU A 16 -23.98 9.63 27.42
C GLU A 16 -22.67 9.15 28.07
N GLN A 17 -21.86 8.37 27.34
CA GLN A 17 -20.56 7.89 27.82
C GLN A 17 -19.50 8.99 27.78
N TYR A 18 -19.59 9.95 26.85
CA TYR A 18 -18.73 11.14 26.86
C TYR A 18 -19.07 12.07 28.02
N ASP A 19 -20.35 12.25 28.34
CA ASP A 19 -20.77 13.02 29.51
C ASP A 19 -20.28 12.37 30.81
N GLU A 20 -20.35 11.04 30.91
CA GLU A 20 -19.81 10.30 32.05
C GLU A 20 -18.28 10.42 32.13
N MET A 21 -17.60 10.34 30.98
CA MET A 21 -16.15 10.51 30.87
C MET A 21 -15.69 11.90 31.32
N GLU A 22 -16.43 12.95 30.97
CA GLU A 22 -16.16 14.33 31.40
C GLU A 22 -16.40 14.52 32.90
N ARG A 23 -17.44 13.90 33.46
CA ARG A 23 -17.68 13.87 34.93
C ARG A 23 -16.58 13.16 35.70
N LEU A 24 -15.99 12.12 35.10
CA LEU A 24 -14.90 11.34 35.70
C LEU A 24 -13.51 11.98 35.47
N GLY A 25 -13.43 13.07 34.68
CA GLY A 25 -12.16 13.75 34.37
C GLY A 25 -11.20 12.90 33.54
N ILE A 26 -11.72 12.05 32.65
CA ILE A 26 -10.91 11.16 31.80
C ILE A 26 -10.77 11.76 30.41
N ASP A 27 -9.56 12.16 30.01
CA ASP A 27 -9.35 12.85 28.72
C ASP A 27 -9.18 11.90 27.51
N ASN A 28 -9.25 10.58 27.74
CA ASN A 28 -8.95 9.56 26.73
C ASN A 28 -10.02 8.48 26.69
N GLU A 29 -10.59 8.26 25.50
CA GLU A 29 -11.64 7.26 25.26
C GLU A 29 -11.18 5.84 25.61
N SER A 30 -9.90 5.53 25.38
CA SER A 30 -9.32 4.22 25.70
C SER A 30 -9.14 4.03 27.21
N ALA A 31 -8.90 5.11 27.96
CA ALA A 31 -8.79 5.08 29.41
C ALA A 31 -10.17 4.91 30.06
N TYR A 32 -11.20 5.54 29.49
CA TYR A 32 -12.60 5.38 29.92
C TYR A 32 -13.07 3.93 29.80
N VAL A 33 -12.80 3.28 28.67
CA VAL A 33 -13.14 1.86 28.45
C VAL A 33 -12.39 0.96 29.44
N LYS A 34 -11.09 1.19 29.66
CA LYS A 34 -10.31 0.44 30.67
C LYS A 34 -10.88 0.60 32.08
N HIS A 35 -11.29 1.81 32.45
CA HIS A 35 -11.91 2.07 33.75
C HIS A 35 -13.22 1.28 33.92
N LYS A 36 -14.11 1.29 32.91
CA LYS A 36 -15.36 0.49 32.92
C LYS A 36 -15.09 -1.02 32.93
N LEU A 37 -14.12 -1.50 32.17
CA LEU A 37 -13.74 -2.91 32.17
C LEU A 37 -13.16 -3.38 33.51
N ASN A 38 -12.32 -2.55 34.14
CA ASN A 38 -11.78 -2.86 35.47
C ASN A 38 -12.89 -2.89 36.53
N GLY A 39 -13.86 -1.97 36.47
CA GLY A 39 -15.04 -2.01 37.34
C GLY A 39 -15.89 -3.27 37.14
N ALA A 40 -16.10 -3.69 35.88
CA ALA A 40 -16.81 -4.92 35.56
C ALA A 40 -16.06 -6.18 36.02
N GLN A 41 -14.73 -6.20 35.90
CA GLN A 41 -13.89 -7.30 36.40
C GLN A 41 -13.92 -7.41 37.92
N GLN A 42 -13.90 -6.28 38.64
CA GLN A 42 -14.03 -6.27 40.10
C GLN A 42 -15.39 -6.79 40.55
N HIS A 43 -16.49 -6.40 39.89
CA HIS A 43 -17.82 -6.94 40.17
C HIS A 43 -17.93 -8.45 39.88
N LEU A 44 -17.31 -8.94 38.81
CA LEU A 44 -17.24 -10.38 38.50
C LEU A 44 -16.39 -11.15 39.51
N GLN A 45 -15.31 -10.55 40.04
CA GLN A 45 -14.44 -11.19 41.01
C GLN A 45 -15.09 -11.31 42.39
N VAL A 46 -15.92 -10.35 42.80
CA VAL A 46 -16.73 -10.45 44.03
C VAL A 46 -17.75 -11.59 43.91
N LEU A 47 -18.43 -11.71 42.77
CA LEU A 47 -19.39 -12.80 42.54
C LEU A 47 -18.74 -14.19 42.51
N ARG A 48 -17.46 -14.29 42.12
CA ARG A 48 -16.71 -15.55 42.08
C ARG A 48 -16.21 -15.97 43.47
N ASN A 49 -15.86 -15.01 44.32
CA ASN A 49 -15.43 -15.27 45.70
C ASN A 49 -16.58 -15.70 46.62
N ASP A 50 -17.82 -15.27 46.35
CA ASP A 50 -18.99 -15.72 47.10
C ASP A 50 -19.36 -17.19 46.79
N SER A 51 -19.03 -17.69 45.60
CA SER A 51 -19.21 -19.10 45.22
C SER A 51 -18.08 -20.04 45.67
N GLU A 52 -16.93 -19.52 46.09
CA GLU A 52 -15.78 -20.31 46.56
C GLU A 52 -15.67 -20.36 48.10
N SER A 53 -16.61 -19.71 48.82
CA SER A 53 -16.62 -19.65 50.29
C SER A 53 -17.48 -20.72 50.99
N GLU A 54 -18.16 -21.62 50.27
CA GLU A 54 -19.02 -22.66 50.86
C GLU A 54 -18.46 -24.10 50.82
N GLN A 55 -17.21 -24.31 50.37
CA GLN A 55 -16.56 -25.63 50.40
C GLN A 55 -15.33 -25.64 51.30
N GLY A 56 -15.55 -25.58 52.61
CA GLY A 56 -14.47 -25.83 53.56
C GLY A 56 -14.81 -25.43 54.98
N LEU A 57 -15.71 -26.17 55.64
CA LEU A 57 -15.79 -26.28 57.10
C LEU A 57 -16.72 -27.45 57.44
N SER A 58 -16.15 -28.66 57.39
CA SER A 58 -16.66 -29.82 58.09
C SER A 58 -16.49 -29.60 59.59
N ASP A 59 -17.52 -29.08 60.27
CA ASP A 59 -17.64 -29.28 61.72
C ASP A 59 -19.09 -29.11 62.22
N LYS A 60 -19.59 -30.21 62.79
CA LYS A 60 -20.60 -30.30 63.85
C LYS A 60 -21.84 -29.41 63.76
N ARG A 61 -22.94 -29.99 63.27
CA ARG A 61 -24.27 -29.77 63.84
C ARG A 61 -25.04 -31.08 63.97
N THR A 62 -25.02 -31.61 65.20
CA THR A 62 -25.96 -32.57 65.75
C THR A 62 -27.38 -32.03 65.65
N ALA A 63 -28.27 -32.75 64.97
CA ALA A 63 -29.71 -32.59 65.10
C ALA A 63 -30.20 -33.43 66.29
N PRO A 64 -31.15 -32.96 67.12
CA PRO A 64 -31.61 -33.67 68.29
C PRO A 64 -32.44 -34.90 67.90
N GLN A 65 -32.02 -36.07 68.36
CA GLN A 65 -32.83 -37.28 68.32
C GLN A 65 -34.08 -37.07 69.19
N THR A 66 -35.24 -37.20 68.57
CA THR A 66 -36.51 -37.29 69.28
C THR A 66 -36.68 -38.74 69.69
N GLU A 67 -36.60 -39.02 70.99
CA GLU A 67 -37.02 -40.30 71.55
C GLU A 67 -38.53 -40.46 71.32
N ILE A 68 -38.94 -41.49 70.56
CA ILE A 68 -40.28 -42.05 70.68
C ILE A 68 -40.13 -43.52 71.04
N SER A 69 -40.42 -43.76 72.32
CA SER A 69 -40.61 -45.05 72.94
C SER A 69 -41.91 -45.71 72.47
N GLY A 70 -41.86 -47.01 72.18
CA GLY A 70 -42.92 -47.95 72.56
C GLY A 70 -44.05 -48.27 71.57
N HIS A 71 -44.14 -49.56 71.25
CA HIS A 71 -45.32 -50.33 70.86
C HIS A 71 -45.85 -50.22 69.41
N TYR A 72 -45.57 -51.26 68.58
CA TYR A 72 -46.51 -52.21 67.97
C TYR A 72 -45.72 -53.11 66.98
N ALA A 73 -45.19 -54.22 67.48
CA ALA A 73 -44.45 -55.22 66.71
C ALA A 73 -45.41 -56.14 65.93
N SER A 74 -46.06 -55.59 64.89
CA SER A 74 -46.70 -56.37 63.80
C SER A 74 -46.93 -55.55 62.52
N SER A 75 -46.77 -54.21 62.57
CA SER A 75 -46.92 -53.30 61.42
C SER A 75 -45.61 -52.64 60.97
N SER A 76 -44.52 -52.82 61.74
CA SER A 76 -43.22 -52.18 61.49
C SER A 76 -42.53 -52.64 60.21
N GLU A 77 -42.66 -53.91 59.83
CA GLU A 77 -42.06 -54.41 58.57
C GLU A 77 -42.81 -53.87 57.35
N ALA A 78 -44.14 -53.75 57.43
CA ALA A 78 -44.95 -53.21 56.34
C ALA A 78 -44.66 -51.72 56.10
N VAL A 79 -44.46 -50.93 57.17
CA VAL A 79 -44.08 -49.51 57.08
C VAL A 79 -42.65 -49.35 56.55
N GLN A 80 -41.69 -50.17 57.02
CA GLN A 80 -40.31 -50.14 56.51
C GLN A 80 -40.21 -50.53 55.02
N LEU A 81 -40.98 -51.53 54.58
CA LEU A 81 -41.04 -51.92 53.16
C LEU A 81 -41.69 -50.83 52.30
N GLN A 82 -42.71 -50.15 52.81
CA GLN A 82 -43.37 -49.05 52.13
C GLN A 82 -42.43 -47.84 51.99
N ASP A 83 -41.67 -47.50 53.02
CA ASP A 83 -40.65 -46.45 52.98
C ASP A 83 -39.51 -46.83 52.02
N GLN A 84 -39.07 -48.09 52.02
CA GLN A 84 -38.03 -48.57 51.09
C GLN A 84 -38.50 -48.51 49.62
N LEU A 85 -39.77 -48.85 49.35
CA LEU A 85 -40.38 -48.69 48.03
C LEU A 85 -40.53 -47.21 47.63
N ALA A 86 -40.90 -46.33 48.57
CA ALA A 86 -41.01 -44.90 48.32
C ALA A 86 -39.63 -44.29 48.00
N ILE A 87 -38.59 -44.67 48.75
CA ILE A 87 -37.20 -44.26 48.49
C ILE A 87 -36.73 -44.78 47.14
N GLN A 88 -37.02 -46.04 46.79
CA GLN A 88 -36.67 -46.58 45.48
C GLN A 88 -37.38 -45.84 44.34
N LYS A 89 -38.67 -45.52 44.51
CA LYS A 89 -39.43 -44.72 43.53
C LYS A 89 -38.84 -43.31 43.39
N LEU A 90 -38.51 -42.66 44.50
CA LEU A 90 -37.87 -41.35 44.49
C LEU A 90 -36.46 -41.39 43.87
N SER A 91 -35.70 -42.46 44.09
CA SER A 91 -34.39 -42.66 43.45
C SER A 91 -34.54 -42.78 41.94
N LEU A 92 -35.48 -43.59 41.46
CA LEU A 92 -35.75 -43.74 40.03
C LEU A 92 -36.23 -42.43 39.41
N GLU A 93 -37.08 -41.67 40.11
CA GLU A 93 -37.53 -40.36 39.64
C GLU A 93 -36.37 -39.35 39.61
N ASN A 94 -35.47 -39.37 40.60
CA ASN A 94 -34.29 -38.52 40.62
C ASN A 94 -33.33 -38.85 39.47
N ASP A 95 -33.10 -40.14 39.19
CA ASP A 95 -32.27 -40.58 38.06
C ASP A 95 -32.91 -40.22 36.71
N GLN A 96 -34.24 -40.31 36.58
CA GLN A 96 -34.96 -39.80 35.41
C GLN A 96 -34.84 -38.29 35.23
N LEU A 97 -34.90 -37.53 36.33
CA LEU A 97 -34.71 -36.08 36.30
C LEU A 97 -33.29 -35.70 35.91
N LYS A 98 -32.27 -36.43 36.41
CA LYS A 98 -30.88 -36.26 35.99
C LYS A 98 -30.70 -36.52 34.50
N HIS A 99 -31.25 -37.62 33.99
CA HIS A 99 -31.20 -37.92 32.56
C HIS A 99 -31.85 -36.83 31.71
N LYS A 100 -33.03 -36.32 32.12
CA LYS A 100 -33.68 -35.19 31.42
C LYS A 100 -32.84 -33.92 31.47
N LEU A 101 -32.14 -33.68 32.58
CA LEU A 101 -31.25 -32.52 32.73
C LEU A 101 -30.03 -32.67 31.81
N GLU A 102 -29.44 -33.87 31.71
CA GLU A 102 -28.35 -34.18 30.79
C GLU A 102 -28.75 -34.06 29.31
N GLU A 103 -29.95 -34.54 28.94
CA GLU A 103 -30.50 -34.38 27.60
C GLU A 103 -30.74 -32.90 27.27
N LEU A 104 -31.30 -32.14 28.22
CA LEU A 104 -31.47 -30.70 28.05
C LEU A 104 -30.14 -29.96 27.95
N SER A 105 -29.12 -30.33 28.74
CA SER A 105 -27.81 -29.71 28.65
C SER A 105 -27.14 -30.02 27.32
N ARG A 106 -27.25 -31.26 26.84
CA ARG A 106 -26.68 -31.67 25.55
C ARG A 106 -27.38 -30.99 24.39
N SER A 107 -28.73 -30.95 24.39
CA SER A 107 -29.50 -30.23 23.37
C SER A 107 -29.18 -28.73 23.35
N ARG A 108 -28.97 -28.13 24.53
CA ARG A 108 -28.55 -26.73 24.64
C ARG A 108 -27.15 -26.52 24.06
N GLU A 109 -26.21 -27.40 24.37
CA GLU A 109 -24.83 -27.32 23.85
C GLU A 109 -24.82 -27.46 22.32
N GLU A 110 -25.53 -28.45 21.77
CA GLU A 110 -25.67 -28.63 20.31
C GLU A 110 -26.33 -27.40 19.64
N ALA A 111 -27.34 -26.79 20.28
CA ALA A 111 -27.95 -25.56 19.78
C ALA A 111 -27.00 -24.36 19.85
N LEU A 112 -26.22 -24.23 20.92
CA LEU A 112 -25.23 -23.16 21.08
C LEU A 112 -24.10 -23.31 20.07
N ASP A 113 -23.61 -24.51 19.82
CA ASP A 113 -22.60 -24.80 18.80
C ASP A 113 -23.13 -24.49 17.39
N GLY A 114 -24.39 -24.83 17.11
CA GLY A 114 -25.06 -24.47 15.88
C GLY A 114 -25.15 -22.95 15.67
N ILE A 115 -25.55 -22.22 16.71
CA ILE A 115 -25.59 -20.75 16.69
C ILE A 115 -24.18 -20.17 16.53
N HIS A 116 -23.19 -20.70 17.25
CA HIS A 116 -21.82 -20.23 17.16
C HIS A 116 -21.25 -20.42 15.75
N GLY A 117 -21.50 -21.58 15.13
CA GLY A 117 -21.13 -21.85 13.74
C GLY A 117 -21.80 -20.90 12.76
N GLN A 118 -23.11 -20.66 12.90
CA GLN A 118 -23.83 -19.70 12.05
C GLN A 118 -23.32 -18.28 12.20
N VAL A 119 -23.12 -17.80 13.42
CA VAL A 119 -22.60 -16.46 13.71
C VAL A 119 -21.17 -16.32 13.19
N SER A 120 -20.32 -17.32 13.39
CA SER A 120 -18.94 -17.33 12.89
C SER A 120 -18.90 -17.25 11.36
N ASN A 121 -19.74 -18.04 10.68
CA ASN A 121 -19.86 -18.00 9.23
C ASN A 121 -20.38 -16.66 8.73
N LEU A 122 -21.43 -16.10 9.36
CA LEU A 122 -21.98 -14.80 8.99
C LEU A 122 -20.95 -13.68 9.16
N LEU A 123 -20.21 -13.68 10.27
CA LEU A 123 -19.13 -12.72 10.52
C LEU A 123 -18.01 -12.87 9.48
N ARG A 124 -17.64 -14.10 9.14
CA ARG A 124 -16.64 -14.38 8.11
C ARG A 124 -17.11 -13.86 6.75
N ASP A 125 -18.34 -14.12 6.37
CA ASP A 125 -18.91 -13.69 5.08
C ASP A 125 -19.01 -12.17 5.00
N GLU A 126 -19.42 -11.50 6.07
CA GLU A 126 -19.49 -10.03 6.12
C GLU A 126 -18.09 -9.40 6.07
N LEU A 127 -17.09 -9.98 6.75
CA LEU A 127 -15.70 -9.55 6.66
C LEU A 127 -15.16 -9.73 5.23
N LEU A 128 -15.37 -10.91 4.62
CA LEU A 128 -14.94 -11.19 3.26
C LEU A 128 -15.61 -10.24 2.24
N LYS A 129 -16.89 -9.95 2.42
CA LYS A 129 -17.63 -9.02 1.57
C LYS A 129 -17.09 -7.60 1.68
N ARG A 130 -16.85 -7.12 2.91
CA ARG A 130 -16.28 -5.79 3.16
C ARG A 130 -14.88 -5.66 2.56
N ASP A 131 -14.05 -6.68 2.75
CA ASP A 131 -12.68 -6.69 2.22
C ASP A 131 -12.70 -6.76 0.69
N PHE A 132 -13.61 -7.53 0.09
CA PHE A 132 -13.81 -7.54 -1.36
C PHE A 132 -14.27 -6.18 -1.90
N GLU A 133 -15.21 -5.50 -1.24
CA GLU A 133 -15.66 -4.17 -1.64
C GLU A 133 -14.55 -3.13 -1.55
N ALA A 134 -13.70 -3.20 -0.52
CA ALA A 134 -12.51 -2.36 -0.39
C ALA A 134 -11.52 -2.61 -1.55
N VAL A 135 -11.16 -3.87 -1.80
CA VAL A 135 -10.26 -4.25 -2.91
C VAL A 135 -10.85 -3.85 -4.27
N LYS A 136 -12.16 -4.00 -4.46
CA LYS A 136 -12.84 -3.58 -5.70
C LYS A 136 -12.75 -2.07 -5.92
N LYS A 137 -12.90 -1.27 -4.86
CA LYS A 137 -12.78 0.18 -4.92
C LYS A 137 -11.33 0.60 -5.22
N ASP A 138 -10.36 -0.03 -4.57
CA ASP A 138 -8.94 0.26 -4.79
C ASP A 138 -8.52 -0.12 -6.22
N ASN A 139 -8.97 -1.27 -6.72
CA ASN A 139 -8.74 -1.69 -8.10
C ASN A 139 -9.36 -0.70 -9.11
N ALA A 140 -10.58 -0.23 -8.85
CA ALA A 140 -11.19 0.81 -9.69
C ALA A 140 -10.44 2.15 -9.64
N ALA A 141 -9.80 2.48 -8.53
CA ALA A 141 -8.94 3.67 -8.42
C ALA A 141 -7.64 3.49 -9.21
N LEU A 142 -6.98 2.33 -9.07
CA LEU A 142 -5.77 1.98 -9.81
C LEU A 142 -6.00 1.97 -11.33
N LEU A 143 -7.12 1.40 -11.80
CA LEU A 143 -7.46 1.42 -13.22
C LEU A 143 -7.60 2.84 -13.77
N LYS A 144 -8.18 3.77 -12.99
CA LYS A 144 -8.27 5.19 -13.37
C LYS A 144 -6.90 5.87 -13.39
N GLU A 145 -6.00 5.47 -12.50
CA GLU A 145 -4.64 5.99 -12.47
C GLU A 145 -3.82 5.48 -13.66
N ILE A 146 -3.95 4.19 -13.99
CA ILE A 146 -3.37 3.59 -15.19
C ILE A 146 -3.87 4.33 -16.43
N GLU A 147 -5.18 4.56 -16.58
CA GLU A 147 -5.73 5.29 -17.74
C GLU A 147 -5.18 6.72 -17.84
N LYS A 148 -4.96 7.40 -16.70
CA LYS A 148 -4.33 8.72 -16.68
C LYS A 148 -2.87 8.68 -17.10
N LEU A 149 -2.12 7.69 -16.63
CA LEU A 149 -0.72 7.50 -16.97
C LEU A 149 -0.56 7.10 -18.44
N GLU A 150 -1.43 6.25 -18.97
CA GLU A 150 -1.47 5.89 -20.40
C GLU A 150 -1.73 7.14 -21.26
N LYS A 151 -2.70 7.99 -20.91
CA LYS A 151 -2.92 9.26 -21.61
C LYS A 151 -1.76 10.24 -21.50
N ALA A 152 -1.03 10.22 -20.38
CA ALA A 152 0.16 11.05 -20.22
C ALA A 152 1.33 10.52 -21.06
N LEU A 153 1.45 9.20 -21.15
CA LEU A 153 2.44 8.52 -21.99
C LEU A 153 2.19 8.81 -23.47
N GLU A 154 0.95 8.63 -23.94
CA GLU A 154 0.54 8.92 -25.32
C GLU A 154 0.88 10.37 -25.71
N LYS A 155 0.52 11.34 -24.87
CA LYS A 155 0.90 12.75 -25.09
C LYS A 155 2.40 12.97 -25.11
N SER A 156 3.14 12.26 -24.26
CA SER A 156 4.60 12.38 -24.23
C SER A 156 5.24 11.78 -25.48
N GLU A 157 4.70 10.65 -25.99
CA GLU A 157 5.11 10.05 -27.26
C GLU A 157 4.84 11.00 -28.42
N ASP A 158 3.64 11.59 -28.50
CA ASP A 158 3.31 12.60 -29.52
C ASP A 158 4.31 13.78 -29.49
N THR A 159 4.63 14.30 -28.31
CA THR A 159 5.61 15.40 -28.18
C THR A 159 7.03 15.00 -28.56
N LEU A 160 7.37 13.71 -28.40
CA LEU A 160 8.68 13.19 -28.75
C LEU A 160 8.79 13.02 -30.28
N ASP A 161 7.72 12.56 -30.92
CA ASP A 161 7.63 12.45 -32.37
C ASP A 161 7.68 13.83 -33.04
N GLU A 162 6.98 14.84 -32.48
CA GLU A 162 7.07 16.23 -32.94
C GLU A 162 8.51 16.76 -32.86
N LYS A 163 9.17 16.62 -31.71
CA LYS A 163 10.56 17.06 -31.54
C LYS A 163 11.53 16.27 -32.41
N SER A 164 11.29 14.98 -32.62
CA SER A 164 12.09 14.16 -33.52
C SER A 164 11.99 14.67 -34.96
N ALA A 165 10.78 15.02 -35.41
CA ALA A 165 10.56 15.64 -36.72
C ALA A 165 11.26 17.01 -36.84
N GLU A 166 11.21 17.84 -35.79
CA GLU A 166 11.95 19.11 -35.74
C GLU A 166 13.47 18.90 -35.85
N ILE A 167 14.01 17.91 -35.13
CA ILE A 167 15.43 17.55 -35.19
C ILE A 167 15.79 17.09 -36.61
N ASP A 168 14.97 16.26 -37.25
CA ASP A 168 15.19 15.82 -38.64
C ASP A 168 15.18 16.99 -39.63
N GLU A 169 14.30 17.98 -39.43
CA GLU A 169 14.33 19.22 -40.22
C GLU A 169 15.60 20.04 -39.97
N LEU A 170 16.04 20.16 -38.72
CA LEU A 170 17.28 20.84 -38.36
C LEU A 170 18.49 20.13 -38.98
N ILE A 171 18.53 18.80 -38.98
CA ILE A 171 19.57 18.00 -39.65
C ILE A 171 19.57 18.24 -41.16
N LYS A 172 18.39 18.31 -41.79
CA LYS A 172 18.28 18.67 -43.23
C LYS A 172 18.80 20.08 -43.50
N LYS A 173 18.49 21.06 -42.65
CA LYS A 173 19.00 22.42 -42.76
C LYS A 173 20.52 22.46 -42.55
N LEU A 174 21.04 21.77 -41.54
CA LEU A 174 22.46 21.70 -41.24
C LEU A 174 23.25 21.04 -42.37
N SER A 175 22.75 19.92 -42.91
CA SER A 175 23.36 19.23 -44.04
C SER A 175 23.32 20.07 -45.33
N MET A 176 22.27 20.84 -45.60
CA MET A 176 22.26 21.83 -46.69
C MET A 176 23.30 22.94 -46.47
N ILE A 177 23.45 23.43 -45.25
CA ILE A 177 24.46 24.46 -44.91
C ILE A 177 25.87 23.89 -45.07
N GLU A 178 26.12 22.66 -44.62
CA GLU A 178 27.39 21.97 -44.79
C GLU A 178 27.69 21.68 -46.27
N LEU A 179 26.69 21.23 -47.04
CA LEU A 179 26.81 21.05 -48.49
C LEU A 179 27.12 22.40 -49.17
N GLY A 180 26.47 23.48 -48.73
CA GLY A 180 26.77 24.84 -49.16
C GLY A 180 28.21 25.24 -48.84
N LYS A 181 28.68 25.01 -47.61
CA LYS A 181 30.07 25.28 -47.21
C LYS A 181 31.08 24.44 -47.99
N ALA A 182 30.74 23.22 -48.41
CA ALA A 182 31.61 22.37 -49.22
C ALA A 182 31.63 22.79 -50.71
N LEU A 183 30.47 23.18 -51.26
CA LEU A 183 30.31 23.54 -52.68
C LEU A 183 30.68 25.00 -52.98
N LEU A 184 30.49 25.93 -52.04
CA LEU A 184 30.78 27.35 -52.23
C LEU A 184 32.26 27.61 -52.54
N PRO A 185 33.26 27.04 -51.84
CA PRO A 185 34.67 27.26 -52.18
C PRO A 185 35.01 26.77 -53.59
N GLY A 186 34.44 25.63 -54.01
CA GLY A 186 34.64 25.08 -55.35
C GLY A 186 33.97 25.92 -56.44
N ALA A 187 32.74 26.38 -56.20
CA ALA A 187 32.01 27.25 -57.12
C ALA A 187 32.64 28.65 -57.20
N ILE A 188 33.06 29.24 -56.07
CA ILE A 188 33.77 30.52 -56.00
C ILE A 188 35.13 30.41 -56.67
N SER A 189 35.88 29.33 -56.47
CA SER A 189 37.15 29.07 -57.18
C SER A 189 36.93 28.92 -58.69
N GLY A 190 35.88 28.19 -59.09
CA GLY A 190 35.48 28.06 -60.50
C GLY A 190 35.07 29.40 -61.13
N LEU A 191 34.34 30.24 -60.40
CA LEU A 191 33.89 31.56 -60.85
C LEU A 191 35.07 32.56 -60.90
N ALA A 192 35.96 32.53 -59.91
CA ALA A 192 37.18 33.31 -59.87
C ALA A 192 38.14 32.96 -61.02
N SER A 193 38.19 31.69 -61.45
CA SER A 193 39.00 31.30 -62.61
C SER A 193 38.40 31.79 -63.94
N LYS A 194 37.06 31.88 -64.06
CA LYS A 194 36.38 32.34 -65.28
C LYS A 194 36.25 33.87 -65.37
N TYR A 195 36.11 34.56 -64.25
CA TYR A 195 35.89 36.02 -64.18
C TYR A 195 36.77 36.69 -63.09
N PRO A 196 38.10 36.64 -63.22
CA PRO A 196 39.02 37.14 -62.18
C PRO A 196 38.92 38.65 -61.94
N LYS A 197 38.68 39.45 -63.00
CA LYS A 197 38.63 40.91 -62.92
C LYS A 197 37.37 41.43 -62.22
N GLU A 198 36.25 40.73 -62.36
CA GLU A 198 34.97 41.07 -61.71
C GLU A 198 34.96 40.62 -60.25
N MET A 199 35.54 39.45 -59.95
CA MET A 199 35.74 38.96 -58.58
C MET A 199 36.71 39.84 -57.77
N GLN A 200 37.76 40.39 -58.39
CA GLN A 200 38.67 41.32 -57.71
C GLN A 200 37.97 42.64 -57.35
N GLY A 201 37.04 43.11 -58.18
CA GLY A 201 36.19 44.28 -57.87
C GLY A 201 35.17 44.00 -56.76
N LEU A 202 34.60 42.79 -56.72
CA LEU A 202 33.68 42.36 -55.66
C LEU A 202 34.39 42.07 -54.33
N ALA A 203 35.58 41.46 -54.34
CA ALA A 203 36.39 41.25 -53.14
C ALA A 203 36.93 42.57 -52.57
N SER A 204 37.24 43.55 -53.42
CA SER A 204 37.61 44.90 -52.97
C SER A 204 36.45 45.63 -52.30
N THR A 205 35.21 45.41 -52.76
CA THR A 205 34.01 46.05 -52.20
C THR A 205 33.43 45.30 -50.99
N LEU A 206 33.55 43.97 -50.95
CA LEU A 206 33.26 43.16 -49.75
C LEU A 206 34.36 43.30 -48.69
N GLY A 207 35.63 43.45 -49.07
CA GLY A 207 36.73 43.73 -48.16
C GLY A 207 36.55 45.06 -47.43
N SER A 208 36.07 46.10 -48.12
CA SER A 208 35.71 47.38 -47.49
C SER A 208 34.46 47.31 -46.60
N LEU A 209 33.64 46.26 -46.72
CA LEU A 209 32.51 45.98 -45.81
C LEU A 209 32.88 45.01 -44.68
N SER A 210 33.96 44.23 -44.82
CA SER A 210 34.31 43.11 -43.94
C SER A 210 35.52 43.35 -43.03
N GLY A 211 36.22 44.48 -43.13
CA GLY A 211 37.40 44.67 -42.27
C GLY A 211 37.89 46.09 -42.20
N GLU A 212 37.42 46.83 -41.20
CA GLU A 212 38.28 47.63 -40.29
C GLU A 212 37.56 48.28 -39.09
N GLU A 213 36.26 48.03 -38.88
CA GLU A 213 35.54 48.42 -37.64
C GLU A 213 35.13 47.24 -36.73
N MET A 214 35.62 46.02 -36.97
CA MET A 214 35.28 44.83 -36.16
C MET A 214 36.25 44.58 -34.98
N LYS A 215 36.78 45.66 -34.37
CA LYS A 215 37.58 45.58 -33.13
C LYS A 215 37.09 46.51 -32.02
N GLN A 216 35.99 47.22 -32.22
CA GLN A 216 35.29 47.93 -31.16
C GLN A 216 33.84 47.45 -31.13
N LEU A 217 33.55 46.64 -30.10
CA LEU A 217 32.23 46.24 -29.65
C LEU A 217 31.41 45.46 -30.70
N LEU A 218 31.47 44.13 -30.64
CA LEU A 218 30.47 43.26 -31.23
C LEU A 218 29.09 43.73 -30.78
N PRO A 219 28.23 44.28 -31.65
CA PRO A 219 26.85 44.54 -31.30
C PRO A 219 26.15 43.19 -31.18
N ALA A 220 25.32 43.04 -30.15
CA ALA A 220 24.60 41.83 -29.79
C ALA A 220 23.77 41.18 -30.92
N ASN A 221 23.69 41.77 -32.12
CA ASN A 221 22.81 41.39 -33.23
C ASN A 221 23.37 40.32 -34.20
N SER A 222 24.56 39.74 -33.95
CA SER A 222 25.12 38.67 -34.81
C SER A 222 25.13 37.27 -34.17
N LEU A 223 24.51 37.12 -33.00
CA LEU A 223 24.29 35.82 -32.36
C LEU A 223 22.95 35.26 -32.86
N SER A 224 22.83 33.95 -33.09
CA SER A 224 21.53 33.35 -33.41
C SER A 224 20.54 33.64 -32.26
N GLU A 225 19.25 33.73 -32.55
CA GLU A 225 18.21 33.97 -31.53
C GLU A 225 18.32 32.99 -30.35
N GLU A 226 18.74 31.77 -30.63
CA GLU A 226 19.01 30.73 -29.64
C GLU A 226 20.28 30.98 -28.81
N GLN A 227 21.34 31.52 -29.41
CA GLN A 227 22.55 31.94 -28.70
C GLN A 227 22.35 33.23 -27.89
N GLN A 228 21.51 34.14 -28.37
CA GLN A 228 21.07 35.32 -27.62
C GLN A 228 20.19 34.93 -26.43
N ASN A 229 19.26 33.99 -26.64
CA ASN A 229 18.46 33.43 -25.55
C ASN A 229 19.32 32.67 -24.55
N LEU A 230 20.30 31.88 -24.99
CA LEU A 230 21.26 31.23 -24.11
C LEU A 230 22.14 32.24 -23.34
N LEU A 231 22.53 33.35 -23.98
CA LEU A 231 23.28 34.41 -23.32
C LEU A 231 22.40 35.13 -22.28
N HIS A 232 21.15 35.43 -22.61
CA HIS A 232 20.17 36.01 -21.68
C HIS A 232 19.85 35.07 -20.52
N ILE A 233 19.70 33.77 -20.79
CA ILE A 233 19.50 32.74 -19.78
C ILE A 233 20.75 32.63 -18.89
N ALA A 234 21.96 32.67 -19.47
CA ALA A 234 23.21 32.63 -18.73
C ALA A 234 23.45 33.89 -17.89
N GLU A 235 23.11 35.08 -18.39
CA GLU A 235 23.12 36.34 -17.63
C GLU A 235 22.08 36.30 -16.51
N TYR A 236 20.87 35.81 -16.78
CA TYR A 236 19.82 35.64 -15.76
C TYR A 236 20.23 34.63 -14.68
N PHE A 237 20.89 33.53 -15.05
CA PHE A 237 21.45 32.57 -14.09
C PHE A 237 22.60 33.16 -13.27
N LYS A 238 23.42 34.03 -13.87
CA LYS A 238 24.50 34.72 -13.17
C LYS A 238 23.98 35.81 -12.22
N GLU A 239 22.84 36.44 -12.54
CA GLU A 239 22.19 37.41 -11.66
C GLU A 239 21.37 36.75 -10.52
N LEU A 240 20.87 35.53 -10.72
CA LEU A 240 20.08 34.81 -9.70
C LEU A 240 20.91 34.11 -8.62
N PHE A 241 22.18 33.83 -8.88
CA PHE A 241 23.05 33.11 -7.97
C PHE A 241 24.22 33.97 -7.53
N ASN A 242 24.43 34.10 -6.22
CA ASN A 242 25.73 34.53 -5.71
C ASN A 242 26.79 33.48 -6.12
N ASP A 243 28.04 33.91 -6.34
CA ASP A 243 29.13 33.04 -6.84
C ASP A 243 29.25 31.71 -6.04
N GLU A 244 29.00 31.73 -4.74
CA GLU A 244 28.98 30.54 -3.86
C GLU A 244 27.84 29.54 -4.18
N GLN A 245 26.66 30.03 -4.58
CA GLN A 245 25.52 29.19 -4.93
C GLN A 245 25.68 28.57 -6.31
N PHE A 246 26.33 29.30 -7.24
CA PHE A 246 26.67 28.77 -8.54
C PHE A 246 27.69 27.62 -8.42
N GLU A 247 28.71 27.77 -7.58
CA GLU A 247 29.69 26.72 -7.32
C GLU A 247 29.07 25.46 -6.68
N GLN A 248 28.10 25.64 -5.78
CA GLN A 248 27.32 24.53 -5.19
C GLN A 248 26.45 23.81 -6.22
N VAL A 249 25.81 24.54 -7.14
CA VAL A 249 25.02 23.94 -8.23
C VAL A 249 25.92 23.17 -9.20
N VAL A 250 27.10 23.70 -9.52
CA VAL A 250 28.09 23.00 -10.36
C VAL A 250 28.61 21.73 -9.68
N GLN A 251 28.88 21.75 -8.37
CA GLN A 251 29.24 20.54 -7.61
C GLN A 251 28.11 19.51 -7.57
N LEU A 252 26.86 19.95 -7.41
CA LEU A 252 25.69 19.06 -7.43
C LEU A 252 25.51 18.40 -8.81
N ILE A 253 25.68 19.17 -9.89
CA ILE A 253 25.62 18.66 -11.27
C ILE A 253 26.77 17.67 -11.53
N ALA A 254 27.97 17.94 -11.02
CA ALA A 254 29.11 17.03 -11.14
C ALA A 254 28.85 15.70 -10.39
N GLN A 255 28.33 15.76 -9.17
CA GLN A 255 27.94 14.57 -8.39
C GLN A 255 26.80 13.80 -9.05
N LEU A 256 25.80 14.50 -9.61
CA LEU A 256 24.71 13.87 -10.34
C LEU A 256 25.22 13.18 -11.61
N GLY A 257 26.17 13.80 -12.32
CA GLY A 257 26.83 13.19 -13.48
C GLY A 257 27.65 11.94 -13.13
N GLU A 258 28.32 11.95 -11.98
CA GLU A 258 29.08 10.78 -11.49
C GLU A 258 28.14 9.63 -11.07
N GLN A 259 27.04 9.95 -10.38
CA GLN A 259 26.01 8.99 -9.99
C GLN A 259 25.27 8.41 -11.21
N THR A 260 25.00 9.21 -12.24
CA THR A 260 24.39 8.75 -13.50
C THR A 260 25.32 7.76 -14.23
N LYS A 261 26.63 7.99 -14.18
CA LYS A 261 27.64 7.10 -14.76
C LYS A 261 27.78 5.79 -13.99
N GLU A 262 27.63 5.82 -12.66
CA GLU A 262 27.54 4.61 -11.85
C GLU A 262 26.27 3.81 -12.15
N ASP A 263 25.14 4.48 -12.33
CA ASP A 263 23.86 3.86 -12.72
C ASP A 263 23.92 3.23 -14.11
N GLU A 264 24.59 3.86 -15.08
CA GLU A 264 24.81 3.26 -16.41
C GLU A 264 25.69 2.00 -16.33
N SER A 265 26.70 2.00 -15.46
CA SER A 265 27.51 0.81 -15.16
C SER A 265 26.69 -0.29 -14.46
N MET A 266 25.82 0.08 -13.53
CA MET A 266 24.94 -0.85 -12.82
C MET A 266 23.91 -1.46 -13.77
N ILE A 267 23.27 -0.65 -14.62
CA ILE A 267 22.35 -1.08 -15.67
C ILE A 267 23.06 -2.02 -16.66
N GLY A 268 24.31 -1.73 -17.01
CA GLY A 268 25.15 -2.62 -17.82
C GLY A 268 25.39 -3.99 -17.16
N LYS A 269 25.69 -4.01 -15.85
CA LYS A 269 25.83 -5.26 -15.08
C LYS A 269 24.51 -6.02 -14.98
N VAL A 270 23.41 -5.33 -14.70
CA VAL A 270 22.06 -5.93 -14.62
C VAL A 270 21.64 -6.52 -15.96
N SER A 271 21.87 -5.80 -17.07
CA SER A 271 21.63 -6.28 -18.43
C SER A 271 22.49 -7.50 -18.78
N TYR A 272 23.76 -7.51 -18.36
CA TYR A 272 24.64 -8.66 -18.51
C TYR A 272 24.11 -9.89 -17.76
N TYR A 273 23.71 -9.75 -16.50
CA TYR A 273 23.15 -10.87 -15.71
C TYR A 273 21.80 -11.36 -16.24
N LEU A 274 20.93 -10.45 -16.70
CA LEU A 274 19.68 -10.80 -17.39
C LEU A 274 19.93 -11.62 -18.66
N THR A 275 20.94 -11.23 -19.44
CA THR A 275 21.34 -11.95 -20.65
C THR A 275 21.91 -13.33 -20.34
N GLN A 276 22.71 -13.45 -19.28
CA GLN A 276 23.23 -14.75 -18.81
C GLN A 276 22.09 -15.66 -18.33
N MET A 277 21.13 -15.13 -17.57
CA MET A 277 19.96 -15.88 -17.11
C MET A 277 19.08 -16.35 -18.28
N SER A 278 18.92 -15.53 -19.32
CA SER A 278 18.21 -15.89 -20.54
C SER A 278 18.89 -17.05 -21.29
N LYS A 279 20.23 -17.03 -21.38
CA LYS A 279 21.01 -18.13 -21.97
C LYS A 279 20.87 -19.44 -21.17
N ILE A 280 20.89 -19.37 -19.84
CA ILE A 280 20.72 -20.53 -18.96
C ILE A 280 19.31 -21.12 -19.06
N ARG A 281 18.27 -20.30 -19.26
CA ARG A 281 16.91 -20.78 -19.53
C ARG A 281 16.81 -21.51 -20.87
N LYS A 282 17.46 -20.99 -21.92
CA LYS A 282 17.47 -21.61 -23.25
C LYS A 282 18.24 -22.93 -23.29
N THR A 283 19.29 -23.09 -22.48
CA THR A 283 20.04 -24.36 -22.39
C THR A 283 19.38 -25.42 -21.51
N LYS A 284 18.44 -25.04 -20.62
CA LYS A 284 17.65 -25.98 -19.78
C LYS A 284 16.35 -26.48 -20.42
N GLN A 285 16.01 -26.08 -21.64
CA GLN A 285 14.94 -26.70 -22.42
C GLN A 285 15.53 -27.57 -23.55
N PRO A 286 15.72 -28.86 -23.28
CA PRO A 286 15.27 -29.87 -24.23
C PRO A 286 14.39 -30.92 -23.54
N ALA A 287 13.39 -31.42 -24.27
CA ALA A 287 12.58 -32.60 -24.00
C ALA A 287 11.34 -32.48 -23.09
N VAL A 288 10.35 -31.67 -23.49
CA VAL A 288 8.93 -31.97 -23.20
C VAL A 288 8.08 -31.65 -24.43
N SER A 289 8.29 -32.35 -25.54
CA SER A 289 7.45 -32.18 -26.74
C SER A 289 7.12 -33.48 -27.48
N ASN A 290 7.29 -34.65 -26.85
CA ASN A 290 6.98 -35.96 -27.45
C ASN A 290 6.19 -36.90 -26.52
N GLN A 291 5.16 -36.41 -25.81
CA GLN A 291 4.26 -37.30 -25.03
C GLN A 291 2.75 -37.03 -25.19
N GLN A 292 2.31 -36.16 -26.12
CA GLN A 292 0.88 -35.85 -26.28
C GLN A 292 0.22 -36.38 -27.57
N GLN A 293 0.84 -37.31 -28.30
CA GLN A 293 0.26 -37.88 -29.53
C GLN A 293 -0.24 -39.33 -29.45
N ALA A 294 -0.37 -39.93 -28.26
CA ALA A 294 -0.77 -41.35 -28.14
C ALA A 294 -2.02 -41.62 -27.28
N VAL A 295 -3.00 -40.71 -27.22
CA VAL A 295 -4.25 -40.95 -26.46
C VAL A 295 -5.54 -40.78 -27.28
N ASN A 296 -5.48 -40.34 -28.54
CA ASN A 296 -6.68 -40.21 -29.38
C ASN A 296 -6.68 -41.18 -30.57
N THR A 297 -6.63 -42.48 -30.28
CA THR A 297 -7.17 -43.51 -31.19
C THR A 297 -7.42 -44.79 -30.41
N ILE A 298 -8.68 -45.04 -30.05
CA ILE A 298 -9.47 -46.29 -30.10
C ILE A 298 -10.90 -45.91 -29.70
#